data_AF-A0A917BB02-F1
#
_entry.id   AF-A0A917BB02-F1
#
_cell.length_a   1.000
_cell.length_b   1.000
_cell.length_c   1.000
_cell.angle_alpha   90.00
_cell.angle_beta   90.00
_cell.angle_gamma   90.00
#
_symmetry.space_group_name_H-M   'P 1'
#
loop_
_entity.id
_entity.type
_entity.pdbx_description
1 polymer ?
#
loop_
_entity_poly.entity_id
_entity_poly.type
_entity_poly.pdbx_seq_one_letter_code
_entity_poly.pdbx_strand_id
1 'polypeptide(L)'
;MDLGSLSNYPLPALIRTAYGVDTAQQLADQLGVTKQPGAELGSQADAAYQALKTGDTGPARTLLIDKLGVSETKADEALAKLPTL
;
A
#
# COMPACT_ATOMS: atom_id res chain seq x y z
N MET A 1 -7.73 9.97 6.17
CA MET A 1 -7.55 10.75 4.91
C MET A 1 -8.55 10.25 3.87
N ASP A 2 -9.04 11.10 2.96
CA ASP A 2 -9.91 10.68 1.85
C ASP A 2 -9.05 10.43 0.60
N LEU A 3 -9.07 9.21 0.06
CA LEU A 3 -8.31 8.85 -1.15
C LEU A 3 -9.11 9.12 -2.44
N GLY A 4 -10.24 9.84 -2.35
CA GLY A 4 -11.13 10.14 -3.48
C GLY A 4 -11.60 8.87 -4.19
N SER A 5 -11.42 8.82 -5.51
CA SER A 5 -11.83 7.68 -6.34
C SER A 5 -11.12 6.36 -5.99
N LEU A 6 -9.98 6.42 -5.28
CA LEU A 6 -9.26 5.25 -4.81
C LEU A 6 -9.80 4.73 -3.48
N SER A 7 -10.64 5.49 -2.78
CA SER A 7 -11.20 5.10 -1.48
C SER A 7 -11.97 3.78 -1.52
N ASN A 8 -12.65 3.52 -2.64
CA ASN A 8 -13.43 2.30 -2.86
C ASN A 8 -12.70 1.24 -3.71
N TYR A 9 -11.39 1.42 -3.93
CA TYR A 9 -10.62 0.46 -4.71
C TYR A 9 -10.52 -0.86 -3.95
N PRO A 10 -11.01 -1.98 -4.53
CA PRO A 10 -10.97 -3.27 -3.86
C PRO A 10 -9.53 -3.75 -3.78
N LEU A 11 -9.04 -3.93 -2.55
CA LEU A 11 -7.69 -4.41 -2.35
C LEU A 11 -7.57 -5.89 -2.77
N PRO A 12 -6.38 -6.32 -3.23
CA PRO A 12 -6.10 -7.74 -3.47
C PRO A 12 -6.40 -8.57 -2.22
N ALA A 13 -6.98 -9.76 -2.39
CA ALA A 13 -7.41 -10.62 -1.28
C ALA A 13 -6.28 -10.90 -0.26
N LEU A 14 -5.03 -11.00 -0.71
CA LEU A 14 -3.86 -11.14 0.14
C LEU A 14 -3.67 -9.97 1.11
N ILE A 15 -3.82 -8.73 0.61
CA ILE A 15 -3.71 -7.53 1.45
C ILE A 15 -4.92 -7.45 2.39
N ARG A 16 -6.12 -7.78 1.89
CA ARG A 16 -7.32 -7.82 2.73
C ARG A 16 -7.21 -8.81 3.89
N THR A 17 -6.71 -10.02 3.63
CA THR A 17 -6.49 -11.04 4.65
C THR A 17 -5.36 -10.69 5.61
N ALA A 18 -4.27 -10.10 5.12
CA ALA A 18 -3.12 -9.73 5.96
C ALA A 18 -3.41 -8.57 6.92
N TYR A 19 -4.28 -7.64 6.51
CA TYR A 19 -4.57 -6.42 7.27
C TYR A 19 -5.98 -6.38 7.88
N GLY A 20 -6.89 -7.25 7.43
CA GLY A 20 -8.28 -7.23 7.84
C GLY A 20 -9.05 -6.01 7.33
N VAL A 21 -8.69 -5.50 6.15
CA VAL A 21 -9.28 -4.30 5.55
C VAL A 21 -9.86 -4.64 4.18
N ASP A 22 -10.96 -4.00 3.79
CA ASP A 22 -11.60 -4.27 2.49
C ASP A 22 -11.21 -3.26 1.41
N THR A 23 -10.91 -2.02 1.82
CA THR A 23 -10.68 -0.91 0.90
C THR A 23 -9.32 -0.25 1.09
N ALA A 24 -8.82 0.38 0.03
CA ALA A 24 -7.56 1.12 0.08
C ALA A 24 -7.62 2.27 1.11
N GLN A 25 -8.80 2.85 1.36
CA GLN A 25 -8.98 3.88 2.39
C GLN A 25 -8.71 3.34 3.79
N GLN A 26 -9.27 2.16 4.12
CA GLN A 26 -9.03 1.54 5.43
C GLN A 26 -7.55 1.20 5.64
N LEU A 27 -6.90 0.65 4.62
CA LEU A 27 -5.47 0.39 4.66
C LEU A 27 -4.66 1.68 4.85
N ALA A 28 -4.98 2.73 4.09
CA ALA A 28 -4.29 4.00 4.18
C ALA A 28 -4.46 4.67 5.54
N ASP A 29 -5.65 4.59 6.14
CA ASP A 29 -5.92 5.09 7.48
C ASP A 29 -5.08 4.31 8.53
N GLN A 30 -5.04 2.99 8.42
CA GLN A 30 -4.26 2.13 9.31
C GLN A 30 -2.75 2.36 9.20
N LEU A 31 -2.26 2.63 7.99
CA LEU A 31 -0.87 2.96 7.72
C LEU A 31 -0.50 4.40 8.09
N GLY A 32 -1.49 5.25 8.39
CA GLY A 32 -1.26 6.66 8.67
C GLY A 32 -0.78 7.43 7.44
N VAL A 33 -1.32 7.11 6.25
CA VAL A 33 -1.03 7.82 5.00
C VAL A 33 -1.31 9.31 5.17
N THR A 34 -0.29 10.13 4.95
CA THR A 34 -0.35 11.58 5.13
C THR A 34 -0.39 12.33 3.81
N LYS A 35 0.04 11.69 2.71
CA LYS A 35 0.07 12.29 1.37
C LYS A 35 -1.11 11.81 0.53
N GLN A 36 -1.66 12.73 -0.25
CA GLN A 36 -2.74 12.42 -1.17
C GLN A 36 -2.19 11.66 -2.37
N PRO A 37 -2.66 10.43 -2.66
CA PRO A 37 -2.19 9.69 -3.81
C PRO A 37 -2.60 10.40 -5.11
N GLY A 38 -1.64 10.58 -6.02
CA GLY A 38 -1.91 11.06 -7.38
C GLY A 38 -2.44 9.95 -8.29
N ALA A 39 -2.88 10.31 -9.49
CA ALA A 39 -3.39 9.36 -10.49
C ALA A 39 -2.39 8.24 -10.87
N GLU A 40 -1.10 8.51 -10.72
CA GLU A 40 -0.03 7.54 -11.00
C GLU A 40 0.11 6.46 -9.91
N LEU A 41 -0.52 6.63 -8.74
CA LEU A 41 -0.42 5.67 -7.65
C LEU A 41 -0.90 4.28 -8.06
N GLY A 42 -1.97 4.19 -8.87
CA GLY A 42 -2.49 2.89 -9.32
C GLY A 42 -1.43 2.08 -10.08
N SER A 43 -0.80 2.69 -11.09
CA SER A 43 0.24 2.04 -11.89
C SER A 43 1.49 1.71 -11.09
N GLN A 44 1.89 2.59 -10.16
CA GLN A 44 3.04 2.36 -9.30
C GLN A 44 2.77 1.30 -8.23
N ALA A 45 1.56 1.23 -7.69
CA ALA A 45 1.16 0.21 -6.74
C ALA A 45 1.10 -1.16 -7.40
N ASP A 46 0.63 -1.26 -8.66
CA ASP A 46 0.68 -2.50 -9.43
C ASP A 46 2.12 -2.93 -9.69
N ALA A 47 2.99 -2.03 -10.15
CA ALA A 47 4.41 -2.32 -10.35
C ALA A 47 5.11 -2.74 -9.04
N ALA A 48 4.80 -2.10 -7.92
CA ALA A 48 5.31 -2.46 -6.61
C ALA A 48 4.81 -3.85 -6.17
N TYR A 49 3.55 -4.18 -6.44
CA TYR A 49 2.99 -5.50 -6.14
C TYR A 49 3.62 -6.61 -6.99
N GLN A 50 3.89 -6.34 -8.28
CA GLN A 50 4.61 -7.27 -9.16
C GLN A 50 6.05 -7.48 -8.67
N ALA A 51 6.74 -6.41 -8.28
CA ALA A 51 8.09 -6.51 -7.71
C ALA A 51 8.08 -7.32 -6.41
N LEU A 52 7.07 -7.12 -5.56
CA LEU A 52 6.91 -7.84 -4.30
C LEU A 52 6.65 -9.34 -4.51
N LYS A 53 5.92 -9.70 -5.58
CA LYS A 53 5.79 -11.10 -6.03
C LYS A 53 7.12 -11.74 -6.45
N THR A 54 8.05 -10.94 -6.94
CA THR A 54 9.40 -11.40 -7.29
C THR A 54 10.39 -11.36 -6.12
N GLY A 55 9.92 -10.99 -4.92
CA GLY A 55 10.73 -10.87 -3.70
C GLY A 55 11.37 -9.50 -3.48
N ASP A 56 11.11 -8.53 -4.36
CA ASP A 56 11.66 -7.18 -4.26
C ASP A 56 10.68 -6.24 -3.54
N THR A 57 11.00 -5.89 -2.29
CA THR A 57 10.20 -5.01 -1.44
C THR A 57 10.59 -3.54 -1.57
N GLY A 58 11.68 -3.23 -2.28
CA GLY A 58 12.21 -1.88 -2.47
C GLY A 58 11.19 -0.89 -3.05
N PRO A 59 10.58 -1.15 -4.22
CA PRO A 59 9.64 -0.23 -4.84
C PRO A 59 8.34 -0.08 -4.03
N ALA A 60 7.91 -1.12 -3.33
CA ALA A 60 6.76 -1.05 -2.43
C ALA A 60 7.05 -0.16 -1.21
N ARG A 61 8.24 -0.30 -0.62
CA ARG A 61 8.72 0.58 0.47
C ARG A 61 8.82 2.03 0.01
N THR A 62 9.42 2.27 -1.15
CA THR A 62 9.52 3.61 -1.75
C THR A 62 8.14 4.22 -2.02
N LEU A 63 7.18 3.45 -2.54
CA LEU A 63 5.83 3.95 -2.76
C LEU A 63 5.13 4.38 -1.46
N LEU A 64 5.24 3.56 -0.42
CA LEU A 64 4.66 3.85 0.90
C LEU A 64 5.26 5.13 1.50
N ILE A 65 6.58 5.30 1.44
CA ILE A 65 7.26 6.45 2.06
C ILE A 65 7.16 7.70 1.18
N ASP A 66 7.55 7.61 -0.09
CA ASP A 66 7.67 8.75 -0.99
C ASP A 66 6.31 9.26 -1.44
N LYS A 67 5.42 8.36 -1.88
CA LYS A 67 4.12 8.73 -2.47
C LYS A 67 3.01 8.85 -1.45
N LEU A 68 2.96 7.94 -0.47
CA LEU A 68 1.91 7.91 0.54
C LEU A 68 2.29 8.62 1.83
N GLY A 69 3.58 8.98 2.01
CA GLY A 69 4.02 9.69 3.21
C GLY A 69 3.91 8.87 4.48
N VAL A 70 3.96 7.54 4.35
CA VAL A 70 4.00 6.60 5.48
C VAL A 70 5.39 6.64 6.10
N SER A 71 5.48 6.58 7.42
CA SER A 71 6.78 6.50 8.10
C SER A 71 7.53 5.22 7.73
N GLU A 72 8.86 5.27 7.64
CA GLU A 72 9.68 4.10 7.28
C GLU A 72 9.37 2.87 8.12
N THR A 73 9.20 3.04 9.43
CA THR A 73 8.83 1.97 10.36
C THR A 73 7.49 1.33 10.00
N LYS A 74 6.48 2.16 9.68
CA LYS A 74 5.14 1.67 9.30
C LYS A 74 5.15 1.00 7.94
N ALA A 75 5.97 1.49 7.01
CA ALA A 75 6.17 0.86 5.70
C ALA A 75 6.84 -0.51 5.84
N ASP A 76 7.87 -0.65 6.67
CA ASP A 76 8.50 -1.93 6.95
C ASP A 76 7.57 -2.89 7.68
N GLU A 77 6.86 -2.45 8.72
CA GLU A 77 5.85 -3.25 9.41
C GLU A 77 4.75 -3.73 8.44
N ALA A 78 4.39 -2.87 7.50
CA ALA A 78 3.41 -3.18 6.48
C ALA A 78 3.92 -4.29 5.54
N LEU A 79 5.12 -4.12 5.02
CA LEU A 79 5.74 -5.10 4.13
C LEU A 79 6.00 -6.44 4.85
N ALA A 80 6.36 -6.40 6.14
CA ALA A 80 6.57 -7.58 6.96
C ALA A 80 5.26 -8.34 7.29
N LYS A 81 4.12 -7.65 7.34
CA LYS A 81 2.80 -8.27 7.51
C LYS A 81 2.28 -8.93 6.24
N LEU A 82 2.78 -8.52 5.07
CA LEU A 82 2.41 -9.19 3.84
C LEU A 82 3.03 -10.59 3.86
N PRO A 83 2.24 -11.65 3.62
CA PRO A 83 2.81 -12.98 3.47
C PRO A 83 3.80 -12.94 2.31
N THR A 84 4.97 -13.56 2.49
CA THR A 84 5.92 -13.80 1.40
C THR A 84 5.18 -14.52 0.29
N LEU A 85 5.01 -13.83 -0.84
CA LEU A 85 4.31 -14.29 -2.03
C LEU A 85 5.05 -15.46 -2.70
#